data_AF-A0A4R9VBU2-F1
#
_entry.id   AF-A0A4R9VBU2-F1
#
_cell.length_a   1.000
_cell.length_b   1.000
_cell.length_c   1.000
_cell.angle_alpha   90.00
_cell.angle_beta   90.00
_cell.angle_gamma   90.00
#
_symmetry.space_group_name_H-M   'P 1'
#
loop_
_entity.id
_entity.type
_entity.pdbx_description
1 polymer ?
#
loop_
_entity_poly.entity_id
_entity_poly.type
_entity_poly.pdbx_seq_one_letter_code
_entity_poly.pdbx_strand_id
1 'polypeptide(L)'
;RDINLDELKEKVASEFVDENDDENEDLIKEVYSILDDLVKEEVRRLIAEEKIRPDGRKTDEIRPLESEVGILPRAHGSGLFTRGQTQALSVL
;
A
#
# COMPACT_ATOMS: atom_id res chain seq x y z
N ARG A 1 4.58 4.05 -5.34
CA ARG A 1 3.34 4.67 -4.84
C ARG A 1 3.53 5.09 -3.40
N ASP A 2 3.80 4.15 -2.49
CA ASP A 2 3.90 4.47 -1.06
C ASP A 2 5.10 5.41 -0.80
N ILE A 3 6.24 5.19 -1.46
CA ILE A 3 7.39 6.14 -1.46
C ILE A 3 6.95 7.57 -1.84
N ASN A 4 6.26 7.74 -2.96
CA ASN A 4 5.81 9.07 -3.40
C ASN A 4 4.78 9.69 -2.43
N LEU A 5 3.99 8.86 -1.75
CA LEU A 5 3.01 9.30 -0.76
C LEU A 5 3.72 9.77 0.51
N ASP A 6 4.75 9.04 0.94
CA ASP A 6 5.57 9.39 2.10
C ASP A 6 6.36 10.67 1.82
N GLU A 7 6.99 10.80 0.65
CA GLU A 7 7.66 12.05 0.21
C GLU A 7 6.71 13.25 0.16
N LEU A 8 5.45 13.03 -0.23
CA LEU A 8 4.43 14.09 -0.23
C LEU A 8 4.07 14.49 1.20
N LYS A 9 3.88 13.50 2.09
CA LYS A 9 3.57 13.75 3.50
C LYS A 9 4.69 14.50 4.19
N GLU A 10 5.95 14.11 3.98
CA GLU A 10 7.12 14.80 4.53
C GLU A 10 7.19 16.25 4.06
N LYS A 11 7.01 16.49 2.74
CA LYS A 11 7.00 17.86 2.19
C LYS A 11 5.93 18.72 2.83
N VAL A 12 4.70 18.22 2.91
CA VAL A 12 3.59 18.96 3.51
C VAL A 12 3.82 19.16 5.00
N ALA A 13 4.26 18.14 5.73
CA ALA A 13 4.56 18.25 7.16
C ALA A 13 5.63 19.32 7.44
N SER A 14 6.69 19.38 6.63
CA SER A 14 7.77 20.38 6.76
C SER A 14 7.34 21.83 6.53
N GLU A 15 6.21 22.06 5.85
CA GLU A 15 5.64 23.41 5.68
C GLU A 15 4.86 23.89 6.91
N PHE A 16 4.31 22.95 7.69
CA PHE A 16 3.45 23.25 8.85
C PHE A 16 4.16 23.13 10.18
N VAL A 17 5.22 22.31 10.27
CA VAL A 17 5.93 22.05 11.51
C VAL A 17 7.43 21.93 11.25
N ASP A 18 8.23 22.60 12.09
CA ASP A 18 9.67 22.41 12.15
C ASP A 18 9.96 21.18 13.02
N GLU A 19 10.46 20.09 12.42
CA GLU A 19 10.70 18.81 13.12
C GLU A 19 11.77 18.89 14.23
N ASN A 20 12.48 20.02 14.35
CA ASN A 20 13.54 20.26 15.32
C ASN A 20 13.06 20.97 16.61
N ASP A 21 11.77 21.27 16.74
CA ASP A 21 11.20 21.91 17.92
C ASP A 21 10.43 20.89 18.77
N ASP A 22 11.00 20.52 19.92
CA ASP A 22 10.46 19.51 20.83
C ASP A 22 9.08 19.89 21.41
N GLU A 23 8.67 21.17 21.35
CA GLU A 23 7.33 21.62 21.77
C GLU A 23 6.22 21.21 20.78
N ASN A 24 6.58 20.74 19.57
CA ASN A 24 5.63 20.42 18.50
C ASN A 24 5.32 18.92 18.32
N GLU A 25 5.80 18.02 19.18
CA GLU A 25 5.66 16.57 18.97
C GLU A 25 4.19 16.12 18.79
N ASP A 26 3.26 16.67 19.57
CA ASP A 26 1.84 16.37 19.46
C ASP A 26 1.22 16.95 18.17
N LEU A 27 1.67 18.14 17.76
CA LEU A 27 1.24 18.79 16.53
C LEU A 27 1.71 17.98 15.30
N ILE A 28 2.93 17.45 15.32
CA ILE A 28 3.46 16.57 14.26
C ILE A 28 2.56 15.34 14.12
N LYS A 29 2.21 14.67 15.23
CA LYS A 29 1.31 13.51 15.21
C LYS A 29 -0.06 13.85 14.65
N GLU A 30 -0.63 15.00 15.02
CA GLU A 30 -1.91 15.47 14.48
C GLU A 30 -1.84 15.71 12.97
N VAL A 31 -0.78 16.36 12.47
CA VAL A 31 -0.57 16.62 11.04
C VAL A 31 -0.50 15.30 10.26
N TYR A 32 0.31 14.34 10.71
CA TYR A 32 0.39 13.03 10.04
C TYR A 32 -0.94 12.27 10.07
N SER A 33 -1.68 12.33 11.19
CA SER A 33 -3.02 11.72 11.29
C SER A 33 -4.01 12.34 10.29
N ILE A 34 -4.01 13.66 10.14
CA ILE A 34 -4.87 14.37 9.19
C ILE A 34 -4.50 14.00 7.76
N LEU A 35 -3.20 13.93 7.44
CA LEU A 35 -2.73 13.52 6.12
C LEU A 35 -3.15 12.08 5.79
N ASP A 36 -3.10 11.16 6.76
CA ASP A 36 -3.58 9.79 6.59
C ASP A 36 -5.09 9.73 6.33
N ASP A 37 -5.87 10.52 7.06
CA ASP A 37 -7.32 10.61 6.85
C ASP A 37 -7.67 11.20 5.48
N LEU A 38 -6.94 12.22 5.01
CA LEU A 38 -7.10 12.78 3.67
C LEU A 38 -6.82 11.75 2.58
N VAL A 39 -5.71 11.00 2.69
CA VAL A 39 -5.39 9.93 1.73
C VAL A 39 -6.49 8.86 1.72
N LYS A 40 -6.98 8.48 2.90
CA LYS A 40 -8.05 7.50 3.05
C LYS A 40 -9.36 7.98 2.44
N GLU A 41 -9.72 9.25 2.61
CA GLU A 41 -10.90 9.86 2.01
C GLU A 41 -10.79 9.89 0.48
N GLU A 42 -9.65 10.34 -0.04
CA GLU A 42 -9.42 10.41 -1.50
C GLU A 42 -9.48 9.04 -2.16
N VAL A 43 -8.87 8.03 -1.55
CA VAL A 43 -8.96 6.63 -2.03
C VAL A 43 -10.41 6.14 -2.03
N ARG A 44 -11.20 6.50 -1.01
CA ARG A 44 -12.63 6.14 -0.97
C ARG A 44 -13.42 6.86 -2.06
N ARG A 45 -13.14 8.14 -2.32
CA ARG A 45 -13.77 8.91 -3.38
C ARG A 45 -13.52 8.28 -4.75
N LEU A 46 -12.26 7.95 -5.07
CA LEU A 46 -11.88 7.27 -6.32
C LEU A 46 -12.66 5.96 -6.53
N ILE A 47 -12.81 5.16 -5.48
CA ILE A 47 -13.55 3.89 -5.56
C ILE A 47 -15.07 4.13 -5.67
N ALA A 48 -15.60 5.09 -4.92
CA ALA A 48 -17.03 5.33 -4.84
C ALA A 48 -17.58 6.02 -6.11
N GLU A 49 -16.87 7.02 -6.61
CA GLU A 49 -17.29 7.87 -7.73
C GLU A 49 -16.74 7.36 -9.07
N GLU A 50 -15.42 7.16 -9.15
CA GLU A 50 -14.75 6.78 -10.41
C GLU A 50 -14.74 5.26 -10.64
N LYS A 51 -15.12 4.46 -9.63
CA LYS A 51 -15.10 2.98 -9.66
C LYS A 51 -13.73 2.37 -9.96
N ILE A 52 -12.67 3.13 -9.70
CA ILE A 52 -11.28 2.72 -9.92
C ILE A 52 -10.60 2.54 -8.58
N ARG A 53 -9.88 1.42 -8.43
CA ARG A 53 -9.06 1.15 -7.26
C ARG A 53 -7.71 1.87 -7.38
N PRO A 54 -6.96 2.07 -6.28
CA PRO A 54 -5.67 2.76 -6.32
C PRO A 54 -4.58 2.10 -7.17
N ASP A 55 -4.77 0.85 -7.58
CA ASP A 55 -3.90 0.11 -8.50
C ASP A 55 -4.42 0.12 -9.96
N GLY A 56 -5.44 0.93 -10.26
CA GLY A 56 -6.03 1.11 -11.59
C GLY A 56 -7.08 0.08 -11.98
N ARG A 57 -7.33 -0.93 -11.13
CA ARG A 57 -8.27 -2.02 -11.44
C ARG A 57 -9.72 -1.65 -11.13
N LYS A 58 -10.66 -2.33 -11.78
CA LYS A 58 -12.08 -2.24 -11.41
C LYS A 58 -12.37 -2.93 -10.08
N THR A 59 -13.55 -2.67 -9.51
CA THR A 59 -13.97 -3.28 -8.23
C THR A 59 -14.17 -4.79 -8.31
N ASP A 60 -14.51 -5.31 -9.49
CA ASP A 60 -14.78 -6.73 -9.79
C ASP A 60 -13.59 -7.45 -10.45
N GLU A 61 -12.50 -6.74 -10.73
CA GLU A 61 -11.33 -7.28 -11.39
C GLU A 61 -10.36 -7.95 -10.42
N ILE A 62 -9.94 -9.18 -10.74
CA ILE A 62 -8.94 -9.95 -9.99
C ILE A 62 -7.53 -9.57 -10.46
N ARG A 63 -6.54 -9.59 -9.55
CA ARG A 63 -5.12 -9.37 -9.91
C ARG A 63 -4.62 -10.49 -10.84
N PRO A 64 -3.57 -10.25 -11.65
CA PRO A 64 -2.91 -11.30 -12.43
C PRO A 64 -2.56 -12.52 -11.56
N LEU A 65 -2.79 -13.72 -12.10
CA LEU A 65 -2.58 -14.99 -11.43
C LEU A 65 -1.53 -15.80 -12.18
N GLU A 66 -0.58 -16.36 -11.44
CA GLU A 66 0.43 -17.29 -11.95
C GLU A 66 0.61 -18.42 -10.94
N SER A 67 0.86 -19.62 -11.44
CA SER A 67 1.09 -20.78 -10.58
C SER A 67 2.08 -21.75 -11.21
N GLU A 68 2.99 -22.27 -10.41
CA GLU A 68 3.97 -23.28 -10.80
C GLU A 68 3.99 -24.43 -9.79
N VAL A 69 4.25 -25.64 -10.26
CA VAL A 69 4.35 -26.85 -9.43
C VAL A 69 5.69 -27.53 -9.66
N GLY A 70 6.17 -28.27 -8.66
CA GLY A 70 7.44 -29.00 -8.77
C GLY A 70 8.69 -28.10 -8.87
N ILE A 71 8.59 -26.83 -8.49
CA ILE A 71 9.70 -25.87 -8.50
C ILE A 71 10.87 -26.25 -7.58
N LEU A 72 10.63 -27.07 -6.55
CA LEU A 72 11.68 -27.60 -5.67
C LEU A 72 11.96 -29.06 -6.04
N PRO A 73 13.15 -29.38 -6.61
CA PRO A 73 13.43 -30.71 -7.16
C PRO A 73 13.55 -31.82 -6.11
N ARG A 74 13.60 -31.48 -4.81
CA ARG A 74 13.79 -32.44 -3.70
C ARG A 74 12.59 -32.56 -2.76
N ALA A 75 11.60 -31.68 -2.85
CA ALA A 75 10.42 -31.75 -2.01
C ALA A 75 9.47 -32.86 -2.52
N HIS A 76 8.67 -33.46 -1.63
CA HIS A 76 7.66 -34.44 -2.07
C HIS A 76 6.58 -33.76 -2.93
N GLY A 77 6.26 -32.51 -2.60
CA GLY A 77 5.47 -31.63 -3.44
C GLY A 77 5.84 -30.17 -3.17
N SER A 78 5.80 -29.35 -4.21
CA SER A 78 5.98 -27.90 -4.08
C SER A 78 5.04 -27.17 -5.03
N GLY A 79 4.47 -26.05 -4.59
CA GLY A 79 3.66 -25.17 -5.41
C GLY A 79 3.96 -23.71 -5.10
N LEU A 80 4.22 -22.92 -6.15
CA LEU A 80 4.31 -21.47 -6.09
C LEU A 80 3.01 -20.89 -6.63
N PHE A 81 2.37 -20.03 -5.86
CA PHE A 81 1.18 -19.30 -6.27
C PHE A 81 1.42 -17.80 -6.14
N THR A 82 1.20 -17.07 -7.22
CA THR A 82 1.38 -15.62 -7.29
C THR A 82 0.05 -14.97 -7.69
N ARG A 83 -0.39 -13.97 -6.92
CA ARG A 83 -1.56 -13.13 -7.21
C ARG A 83 -1.18 -11.66 -7.07
N GLY A 84 -0.87 -11.01 -8.20
CA GLY A 84 -0.22 -9.71 -8.23
C GLY A 84 1.05 -9.72 -7.36
N GLN A 85 1.16 -8.79 -6.42
CA GLN A 85 2.33 -8.70 -5.52
C GLN A 85 2.28 -9.67 -4.32
N THR A 86 1.23 -10.49 -4.18
CA THR A 86 1.15 -11.49 -3.10
C THR A 86 1.59 -12.83 -3.63
N GLN A 87 2.62 -13.44 -3.02
CA GLN A 87 3.16 -14.74 -3.41
C GLN A 87 3.20 -15.70 -2.22
N ALA A 88 2.89 -16.97 -2.46
CA ALA A 88 2.95 -18.04 -1.49
C ALA A 88 3.68 -19.26 -2.07
N LEU A 89 4.64 -19.79 -1.31
CA LEU A 89 5.33 -21.03 -1.59
C LEU A 89 4.87 -22.10 -0.61
N SER A 90 4.21 -23.14 -1.12
CA SER A 90 3.74 -24.29 -0.33
C SER A 90 4.59 -25.52 -0.63
N VAL A 91 4.97 -26.26 0.41
CA VAL A 91 5.82 -27.46 0.32
C VAL A 91 5.26 -28.57 1.20
N LEU A 92 5.32 -29.82 0.73
CA LEU A 92 4.95 -31.05 1.45
C LEU A 92 6.19 -31.84 1.88
#